data_AF-A0AAW1F1J5-F1
#
_entry.id   AF-A0AAW1F1J5-F1
#
_cell.length_a   1.000
_cell.length_b   1.000
_cell.length_c   1.000
_cell.angle_alpha   90.00
_cell.angle_beta   90.00
_cell.angle_gamma   90.00
#
_symmetry.space_group_name_H-M   'P 1'
#
loop_
_entity.id
_entity.type
_entity.pdbx_description
1 polymer ?
#
loop_
_entity_poly.entity_id
_entity_poly.type
_entity_poly.pdbx_seq_one_letter_code
_entity_poly.pdbx_strand_id
1 'polypeptide(L)'
;MGPLSVPQHPVPHHQAQGQPHAADRKIIFYEEKNFQGRSYECMNDCSDMTSNLSRCHSCRVESGCFMVYDRPNYMGNQYFMRRGEYADYMSMMGMRDCIRSCRMIPMHRGQFRMKIYERENFGGQSHELMDDCDNAMDRYRMSDCMSCSVMDGHWLMYEQAHYRGRVMYVRPGEYRSFRDMGMSGTRFMSMRRIMDSCN
;
A
#
# COMPACT_ATOMS: atom_id res chain seq x y z
N MET A 1 4.66 -2.33 73.09
CA MET A 1 4.81 -1.40 71.95
C MET A 1 4.62 -2.19 70.68
N GLY A 2 3.40 -2.19 70.12
CA GLY A 2 3.08 -2.89 68.87
C GLY A 2 3.27 -1.95 67.66
N PRO A 3 3.67 -2.47 66.49
CA PRO A 3 3.90 -1.62 65.33
C PRO A 3 2.58 -1.04 64.79
N LEU A 4 2.62 0.26 64.47
CA LEU A 4 1.54 1.03 63.86
C LEU A 4 1.24 0.49 62.44
N SER A 5 -0.01 0.11 62.19
CA SER A 5 -0.54 -0.26 60.88
C SER A 5 -0.70 0.98 60.00
N VAL A 6 -0.01 0.99 58.85
CA VAL A 6 -0.12 2.05 57.83
C VAL A 6 -1.42 1.84 57.03
N PRO A 7 -2.24 2.88 56.77
CA PRO A 7 -3.41 2.75 55.92
C PRO A 7 -2.99 2.52 54.46
N GLN A 8 -3.49 1.46 53.82
CA GLN A 8 -3.34 1.27 52.37
C GLN A 8 -4.27 2.24 51.64
N HIS A 9 -3.70 3.21 50.93
CA HIS A 9 -4.45 3.99 49.95
C HIS A 9 -4.85 3.10 48.76
N PRO A 10 -6.08 3.23 48.23
CA PRO A 10 -6.48 2.48 47.04
C PRO A 10 -5.63 2.92 45.85
N VAL A 11 -5.03 1.95 45.17
CA VAL A 11 -4.30 2.14 43.91
C VAL A 11 -5.32 2.63 42.87
N PRO A 12 -5.08 3.75 42.16
CA PRO A 12 -5.97 4.17 41.10
C PRO A 12 -5.98 3.10 40.00
N HIS A 13 -7.14 2.54 39.74
CA HIS A 13 -7.39 1.79 38.53
C HIS A 13 -7.06 2.70 37.34
N HIS A 14 -5.92 2.45 36.69
CA HIS A 14 -5.65 3.03 35.39
C HIS A 14 -6.78 2.55 34.47
N GLN A 15 -7.73 3.44 34.22
CA GLN A 15 -8.62 3.33 33.07
C GLN A 15 -7.72 3.03 31.88
N ALA A 16 -7.99 1.90 31.22
CA ALA A 16 -7.36 1.56 29.96
C ALA A 16 -7.53 2.77 29.05
N GLN A 17 -6.44 3.51 28.84
CA GLN A 17 -6.36 4.51 27.79
C GLN A 17 -6.62 3.72 26.50
N GLY A 18 -7.82 3.92 25.95
CA GLY A 18 -8.17 3.37 24.65
C GLY A 18 -7.03 3.68 23.70
N GLN A 19 -6.51 2.64 23.05
CA GLN A 19 -5.61 2.81 21.92
C GLN A 19 -6.20 3.92 21.04
N PRO A 20 -5.41 4.94 20.65
CA PRO A 20 -5.92 5.97 19.77
C PRO A 20 -6.50 5.25 18.56
N HIS A 21 -7.80 5.45 18.31
CA HIS A 21 -8.48 4.96 17.12
C HIS A 21 -7.51 5.09 15.96
N ALA A 22 -7.17 3.96 15.32
CA ALA A 22 -6.41 4.00 14.07
C ALA A 22 -7.11 5.02 13.20
N ALA A 23 -6.47 6.17 12.93
CA ALA A 23 -7.10 7.30 12.26
C ALA A 23 -7.94 6.78 11.10
N ASP A 24 -9.25 7.06 11.11
CA ASP A 24 -10.20 6.51 10.13
C ASP A 24 -9.63 6.77 8.73
N ARG A 25 -9.31 5.70 8.00
CA ARG A 25 -8.82 5.76 6.60
C ARG A 25 -10.02 5.68 5.70
N LYS A 26 -10.15 6.59 4.74
CA LYS A 26 -11.33 6.64 3.89
C LYS A 26 -10.99 7.08 2.47
N ILE A 27 -11.52 6.32 1.53
CA ILE A 27 -11.59 6.66 0.11
C ILE A 27 -13.05 6.64 -0.33
N ILE A 28 -13.46 7.61 -1.13
CA ILE A 28 -14.79 7.71 -1.72
C ILE A 28 -14.64 7.57 -3.23
N PHE A 29 -15.34 6.60 -3.80
CA PHE A 29 -15.39 6.35 -5.24
C PHE A 29 -16.66 6.95 -5.83
N TYR A 30 -16.58 7.46 -7.06
CA TYR A 30 -17.70 8.07 -7.77
C TYR A 30 -17.85 7.47 -9.18
N GLU A 31 -19.10 7.26 -9.61
CA GLU A 31 -19.37 6.68 -10.94
C GLU A 31 -18.88 7.55 -12.07
N GLU A 32 -18.97 8.88 -11.92
CA GLU A 32 -18.59 9.82 -12.96
C GLU A 32 -17.30 10.58 -12.63
N LYS A 33 -16.80 11.32 -13.62
CA LYS A 33 -15.71 12.28 -13.42
C LYS A 33 -16.16 13.43 -12.51
N ASN A 34 -15.19 14.16 -11.96
CA ASN A 34 -15.44 15.35 -11.13
C ASN A 34 -16.38 15.10 -9.94
N PHE A 35 -16.29 13.90 -9.36
CA PHE A 35 -17.01 13.52 -8.13
C PHE A 35 -18.53 13.56 -8.27
N GLN A 36 -19.04 13.17 -9.43
CA GLN A 36 -20.47 13.16 -9.75
C GLN A 36 -21.04 11.73 -9.78
N GLY A 37 -22.37 11.65 -9.82
CA GLY A 37 -23.11 10.37 -9.86
C GLY A 37 -23.21 9.70 -8.49
N ARG A 38 -23.46 8.38 -8.48
CA ARG A 38 -23.48 7.62 -7.23
C ARG A 38 -22.08 7.52 -6.65
N SER A 39 -22.00 7.46 -5.33
CA SER A 39 -20.75 7.30 -4.60
C SER A 39 -20.76 6.06 -3.72
N TYR A 40 -19.56 5.53 -3.47
CA TYR A 40 -19.32 4.42 -2.55
C TYR A 40 -18.14 4.76 -1.64
N GLU A 41 -18.38 4.78 -0.33
CA GLU A 41 -17.33 4.99 0.67
C GLU A 41 -16.69 3.65 1.05
N CYS A 42 -15.35 3.60 1.06
CA CYS A 42 -14.59 2.43 1.41
C CYS A 42 -13.51 2.78 2.44
N MET A 43 -13.45 1.99 3.51
CA MET A 43 -12.47 2.14 4.60
C MET A 43 -11.52 0.94 4.70
N ASN A 44 -11.76 -0.11 3.92
CA ASN A 44 -11.08 -1.41 3.97
C ASN A 44 -10.71 -1.87 2.56
N ASP A 45 -10.19 -3.09 2.46
CA ASP A 45 -10.02 -3.77 1.17
C ASP A 45 -11.39 -4.05 0.53
N CYS A 46 -11.48 -3.84 -0.78
CA CYS A 46 -12.64 -4.17 -1.61
C CYS A 46 -12.15 -4.96 -2.83
N SER A 47 -12.42 -6.26 -2.87
CA SER A 47 -11.98 -7.14 -3.97
C SER A 47 -12.79 -6.94 -5.24
N ASP A 48 -14.03 -6.45 -5.15
CA ASP A 48 -14.88 -6.21 -6.29
C ASP A 48 -15.88 -5.09 -5.98
N MET A 49 -15.79 -3.99 -6.73
CA MET A 49 -16.66 -2.83 -6.57
C MET A 49 -17.98 -2.97 -7.33
N THR A 50 -18.15 -3.97 -8.20
CA THR A 50 -19.31 -4.06 -9.11
C THR A 50 -20.66 -4.14 -8.38
N SER A 51 -20.68 -4.65 -7.15
CA SER A 51 -21.87 -4.68 -6.30
C SER A 51 -22.27 -3.30 -5.75
N ASN A 52 -21.33 -2.35 -5.69
CA ASN A 52 -21.53 -1.01 -5.13
C ASN A 52 -21.69 0.04 -6.24
N LEU A 53 -20.85 -0.02 -7.28
CA LEU A 53 -20.81 0.93 -8.39
C LEU A 53 -20.74 0.19 -9.72
N SER A 54 -21.46 0.67 -10.73
CA SER A 54 -21.43 0.07 -12.08
C SER A 54 -20.14 0.41 -12.84
N ARG A 55 -19.55 1.55 -12.51
CA ARG A 55 -18.29 2.10 -13.01
C ARG A 55 -17.68 3.01 -11.95
N CYS A 56 -16.40 3.34 -12.08
CA CYS A 56 -15.74 4.30 -11.19
C CYS A 56 -14.73 5.14 -11.99
N HIS A 57 -15.00 6.44 -12.08
CA HIS A 57 -14.24 7.39 -12.92
C HIS A 57 -13.51 8.47 -12.13
N SER A 58 -13.86 8.69 -10.87
CA SER A 58 -13.15 9.60 -9.97
C SER A 58 -13.17 9.09 -8.53
N CYS A 59 -12.21 9.51 -7.72
CA CYS A 59 -12.19 9.19 -6.30
C CYS A 59 -11.57 10.31 -5.46
N ARG A 60 -11.92 10.33 -4.17
CA ARG A 60 -11.32 11.20 -3.16
C ARG A 60 -10.77 10.35 -2.05
N VAL A 61 -9.48 10.51 -1.74
CA VAL A 61 -8.90 9.92 -0.53
C VAL A 61 -8.95 11.01 0.54
N GLU A 62 -9.82 10.85 1.52
CA GLU A 62 -9.90 11.79 2.64
C GLU A 62 -8.74 11.61 3.62
N SER A 63 -8.31 10.36 3.80
CA SER A 63 -7.29 9.99 4.78
C SER A 63 -6.64 8.64 4.47
N GLY A 64 -5.35 8.50 4.78
CA GLY A 64 -4.58 7.27 4.56
C GLY A 64 -4.12 7.08 3.11
N CYS A 65 -3.60 5.89 2.82
CA CYS A 65 -3.20 5.52 1.48
C CYS A 65 -3.97 4.28 1.02
N PHE A 66 -4.25 4.22 -0.29
CA PHE A 66 -4.92 3.10 -0.92
C PHE A 66 -4.16 2.69 -2.18
N MET A 67 -4.16 1.40 -2.49
CA MET A 67 -3.80 0.92 -3.82
C MET A 67 -5.08 0.58 -4.56
N VAL A 68 -5.32 1.19 -5.71
CA VAL A 68 -6.50 0.90 -6.55
C VAL A 68 -6.08 0.12 -7.80
N TYR A 69 -6.99 -0.70 -8.30
CA TYR A 69 -6.75 -1.65 -9.37
C TYR A 69 -7.84 -1.56 -10.44
N ASP A 70 -7.45 -1.73 -11.70
CA ASP A 70 -8.38 -1.69 -12.83
C ASP A 70 -9.10 -3.03 -13.09
N ARG A 71 -8.74 -4.10 -12.38
CA ARG A 71 -9.47 -5.39 -12.38
C ARG A 71 -9.93 -5.79 -10.98
N PRO A 72 -10.97 -6.63 -10.88
CA PRO A 72 -11.35 -7.26 -9.62
C PRO A 72 -10.21 -8.11 -9.03
N ASN A 73 -10.34 -8.47 -7.76
CA ASN A 73 -9.43 -9.33 -7.01
C ASN A 73 -7.99 -8.81 -6.93
N TYR A 74 -7.82 -7.49 -6.93
CA TYR A 74 -6.52 -6.82 -6.78
C TYR A 74 -5.54 -7.13 -7.91
N MET A 75 -6.07 -7.23 -9.13
CA MET A 75 -5.32 -7.60 -10.34
C MET A 75 -5.22 -6.44 -11.33
N GLY A 76 -4.28 -6.55 -12.27
CA GLY A 76 -4.15 -5.57 -13.35
C GLY A 76 -3.24 -4.41 -12.98
N ASN A 77 -3.45 -3.26 -13.63
CA ASN A 77 -2.64 -2.08 -13.35
C ASN A 77 -3.02 -1.54 -11.97
N GLN A 78 -1.99 -1.10 -11.25
CA GLN A 78 -2.11 -0.64 -9.86
C GLN A 78 -1.77 0.84 -9.80
N TYR A 79 -2.48 1.58 -8.97
CA TYR A 79 -2.31 3.01 -8.82
C TYR A 79 -2.33 3.39 -7.35
N PHE A 80 -1.23 3.97 -6.89
CA PHE A 80 -1.06 4.35 -5.50
C PHE A 80 -1.72 5.70 -5.25
N MET A 81 -2.76 5.70 -4.42
CA MET A 81 -3.55 6.88 -4.07
C MET A 81 -3.20 7.33 -2.66
N ARG A 82 -2.84 8.60 -2.54
CA ARG A 82 -2.65 9.30 -1.26
C ARG A 82 -3.83 10.21 -1.01
N ARG A 83 -3.92 10.79 0.18
CA ARG A 83 -4.87 11.87 0.47
C ARG A 83 -4.87 12.91 -0.66
N GLY A 84 -6.05 13.20 -1.18
CA GLY A 84 -6.23 14.08 -2.32
C GLY A 84 -7.47 13.79 -3.15
N GLU A 85 -7.67 14.62 -4.16
CA GLU A 85 -8.79 14.57 -5.09
C GLU A 85 -8.31 14.10 -6.47
N TYR A 86 -8.94 13.05 -7.02
CA TYR A 86 -8.60 12.46 -8.31
C TYR A 86 -9.83 12.50 -9.23
N ALA A 87 -9.98 13.61 -9.97
CA ALA A 87 -11.21 13.95 -10.68
C ALA A 87 -11.44 13.16 -11.97
N ASP A 88 -10.40 12.58 -12.56
CA ASP A 88 -10.49 11.74 -13.76
C ASP A 88 -9.28 10.79 -13.95
N TYR A 89 -9.33 9.95 -14.97
CA TYR A 89 -8.27 9.00 -15.31
C TYR A 89 -6.92 9.64 -15.67
N MET A 90 -6.91 10.83 -16.27
CA MET A 90 -5.67 11.53 -16.62
C MET A 90 -4.97 12.03 -15.35
N SER A 91 -5.76 12.53 -14.38
CA SER A 91 -5.27 12.90 -13.05
C SER A 91 -4.78 11.69 -12.23
N MET A 92 -5.24 10.47 -12.55
CA MET A 92 -4.82 9.20 -11.93
C MET A 92 -3.58 8.58 -12.58
N MET A 93 -2.63 9.40 -13.05
CA MET A 93 -1.38 8.93 -13.68
C MET A 93 -1.58 8.05 -14.93
N GLY A 94 -2.58 8.36 -15.75
CA GLY A 94 -2.75 7.70 -17.06
C GLY A 94 -3.52 6.38 -17.04
N MET A 95 -4.44 6.20 -16.07
CA MET A 95 -5.44 5.12 -16.13
C MET A 95 -6.15 5.12 -17.48
N ARG A 96 -6.44 3.92 -18.00
CA ARG A 96 -7.23 3.75 -19.24
C ARG A 96 -8.60 3.11 -18.99
N ASP A 97 -8.78 2.49 -17.83
CA ASP A 97 -9.96 1.71 -17.45
C ASP A 97 -10.50 2.17 -16.09
N CYS A 98 -11.71 1.72 -15.72
CA CYS A 98 -12.33 2.05 -14.43
C CYS A 98 -11.63 1.35 -13.26
N ILE A 99 -11.71 1.94 -12.07
CA ILE A 99 -11.33 1.26 -10.82
C ILE A 99 -12.33 0.13 -10.54
N ARG A 100 -11.83 -1.06 -10.20
CA ARG A 100 -12.63 -2.27 -9.93
C ARG A 100 -12.37 -2.91 -8.57
N SER A 101 -11.20 -2.68 -7.98
CA SER A 101 -10.88 -3.14 -6.63
C SER A 101 -9.87 -2.21 -5.95
N CYS A 102 -9.79 -2.26 -4.62
CA CYS A 102 -8.82 -1.46 -3.86
C CYS A 102 -8.33 -2.17 -2.62
N ARG A 103 -7.11 -1.87 -2.20
CA ARG A 103 -6.56 -2.23 -0.89
C ARG A 103 -6.31 -0.99 -0.06
N MET A 104 -6.75 -1.04 1.19
CA MET A 104 -6.30 -0.10 2.21
C MET A 104 -4.87 -0.47 2.59
N ILE A 105 -3.98 0.52 2.65
CA ILE A 105 -2.60 0.30 3.06
C ILE A 105 -2.47 0.66 4.55
N PRO A 106 -2.21 -0.33 5.42
CA PRO A 106 -2.04 -0.07 6.84
C PRO A 106 -0.90 0.89 7.09
N MET A 107 -1.05 1.71 8.14
CA MET A 107 0.08 2.47 8.68
C MET A 107 1.09 1.48 9.24
N HIS A 108 2.34 1.63 8.81
CA HIS A 108 3.45 0.89 9.37
C HIS A 108 4.37 1.82 10.14
N ARG A 109 4.48 1.59 11.45
CA ARG A 109 5.45 2.26 12.33
C ARG A 109 6.51 1.24 12.71
N GLY A 110 7.72 1.39 12.19
CA GLY A 110 8.80 0.48 12.51
C GLY A 110 9.85 0.39 11.41
N GLN A 111 10.63 -0.69 11.46
CA GLN A 111 11.64 -0.99 10.46
C GLN A 111 10.98 -1.37 9.13
N PHE A 112 11.64 -1.05 8.05
CA PHE A 112 11.27 -1.53 6.71
C PHE A 112 12.35 -2.51 6.28
N ARG A 113 11.94 -3.66 5.76
CA ARG A 113 12.90 -4.68 5.34
C ARG A 113 12.31 -5.52 4.21
N MET A 114 12.98 -5.51 3.07
CA MET A 114 12.61 -6.31 1.90
C MET A 114 13.88 -6.91 1.29
N LYS A 115 13.81 -8.15 0.85
CA LYS A 115 14.87 -8.80 0.08
C LYS A 115 14.39 -9.03 -1.35
N ILE A 116 15.15 -8.54 -2.31
CA ILE A 116 14.87 -8.68 -3.75
C ILE A 116 15.82 -9.69 -4.37
N TYR A 117 15.35 -10.35 -5.43
CA TYR A 117 16.06 -11.42 -6.10
C TYR A 117 16.02 -11.25 -7.61
N GLU A 118 17.13 -11.59 -8.24
CA GLU A 118 17.32 -11.45 -9.69
C GLU A 118 16.41 -12.40 -10.49
N ARG A 119 16.11 -13.58 -9.93
CA ARG A 119 15.29 -14.60 -10.59
C ARG A 119 14.03 -14.90 -9.80
N GLU A 120 13.08 -15.54 -10.46
CA GLU A 120 11.90 -16.12 -9.81
C GLU A 120 12.31 -17.18 -8.78
N ASN A 121 11.39 -17.50 -7.87
CA ASN A 121 11.58 -18.48 -6.79
C ASN A 121 12.80 -18.19 -5.90
N PHE A 122 13.10 -16.91 -5.67
CA PHE A 122 14.19 -16.45 -4.80
C PHE A 122 15.58 -16.89 -5.26
N GLY A 123 15.75 -17.11 -6.57
CA GLY A 123 17.02 -17.48 -7.18
C GLY A 123 17.89 -16.30 -7.61
N GLY A 124 19.13 -16.60 -7.98
CA GLY A 124 20.08 -15.61 -8.50
C GLY A 124 20.67 -14.71 -7.42
N GLN A 125 21.24 -13.57 -7.84
CA GLN A 125 21.76 -12.57 -6.91
C GLN A 125 20.63 -11.96 -6.08
N SER A 126 20.91 -11.61 -4.83
CA SER A 126 19.91 -11.02 -3.94
C SER A 126 20.46 -9.87 -3.11
N HIS A 127 19.60 -8.90 -2.80
CA HIS A 127 19.93 -7.73 -2.00
C HIS A 127 18.84 -7.43 -0.99
N GLU A 128 19.25 -7.04 0.21
CA GLU A 128 18.35 -6.58 1.25
C GLU A 128 18.27 -5.05 1.25
N LEU A 129 17.05 -4.54 1.31
CA LEU A 129 16.69 -3.13 1.29
C LEU A 129 16.03 -2.77 2.62
N MET A 130 16.59 -1.77 3.29
CA MET A 130 15.99 -1.12 4.47
C MET A 130 15.53 0.32 4.16
N ASP A 131 16.00 0.87 3.05
CA ASP A 131 15.72 2.21 2.56
C ASP A 131 15.20 2.20 1.13
N ASP A 132 14.73 3.36 0.68
CA ASP A 132 14.31 3.56 -0.70
C ASP A 132 15.49 3.31 -1.66
N CYS A 133 15.20 2.66 -2.78
CA CYS A 133 16.13 2.41 -3.87
C CYS A 133 15.60 3.09 -5.13
N ASP A 134 16.25 4.16 -5.56
CA ASP A 134 15.88 4.93 -6.74
C ASP A 134 16.37 4.31 -8.04
N ASN A 135 17.45 3.54 -8.02
CA ASN A 135 17.93 2.75 -9.17
C ASN A 135 18.68 1.49 -8.72
N ALA A 136 18.05 0.32 -8.90
CA ALA A 136 18.61 -0.99 -8.55
C ALA A 136 19.81 -1.37 -9.42
N MET A 137 19.84 -0.92 -10.68
CA MET A 137 20.97 -1.19 -11.57
C MET A 137 22.22 -0.43 -11.14
N ASP A 138 22.08 0.83 -10.76
CA ASP A 138 23.24 1.62 -10.32
C ASP A 138 23.74 1.15 -8.95
N ARG A 139 22.81 0.87 -8.03
CA ARG A 139 23.16 0.52 -6.64
C ARG A 139 23.64 -0.92 -6.47
N TYR A 140 23.02 -1.86 -7.19
CA TYR A 140 23.22 -3.30 -6.98
C TYR A 140 23.69 -4.05 -8.22
N ARG A 141 23.83 -3.36 -9.37
CA ARG A 141 24.07 -4.00 -10.68
C ARG A 141 22.99 -5.03 -11.04
N MET A 142 21.77 -4.83 -10.53
CA MET A 142 20.62 -5.69 -10.78
C MET A 142 19.71 -5.03 -11.82
N SER A 143 19.63 -5.63 -13.01
CA SER A 143 18.78 -5.15 -14.11
C SER A 143 17.38 -5.80 -14.11
N ASP A 144 17.23 -6.93 -13.43
CA ASP A 144 16.01 -7.72 -13.43
C ASP A 144 15.66 -8.15 -12.00
N CYS A 145 14.76 -7.44 -11.32
CA CYS A 145 14.15 -7.95 -10.09
C CYS A 145 12.90 -8.77 -10.46
N MET A 146 12.90 -10.08 -10.16
CA MET A 146 11.83 -11.01 -10.56
C MET A 146 11.11 -11.72 -9.39
N SER A 147 11.68 -11.68 -8.19
CA SER A 147 10.98 -12.12 -6.97
C SER A 147 11.44 -11.32 -5.75
N CYS A 148 10.63 -11.30 -4.71
CA CYS A 148 10.98 -10.63 -3.46
C CYS A 148 10.35 -11.31 -2.24
N SER A 149 10.95 -11.07 -1.08
CA SER A 149 10.38 -11.38 0.23
C SER A 149 10.34 -10.09 1.03
N VAL A 150 9.14 -9.71 1.47
CA VAL A 150 8.94 -8.53 2.31
C VAL A 150 8.83 -9.03 3.74
N MET A 151 9.86 -8.74 4.54
CA MET A 151 9.88 -9.08 5.96
C MET A 151 9.09 -8.06 6.76
N ASP A 152 9.30 -6.77 6.49
CA ASP A 152 8.70 -5.68 7.25
C ASP A 152 8.30 -4.49 6.36
N GLY A 153 7.17 -3.89 6.72
CA GLY A 153 6.63 -2.69 6.11
C GLY A 153 5.92 -2.92 4.77
N HIS A 154 5.53 -1.80 4.15
CA HIS A 154 4.78 -1.74 2.91
C HIS A 154 5.62 -1.05 1.85
N TRP A 155 5.71 -1.63 0.65
CA TRP A 155 6.61 -1.16 -0.39
C TRP A 155 5.90 -1.02 -1.74
N LEU A 156 6.38 -0.06 -2.52
CA LEU A 156 6.05 0.11 -3.94
C LEU A 156 7.28 -0.27 -4.76
N MET A 157 7.10 -1.14 -5.74
CA MET A 157 8.11 -1.48 -6.74
C MET A 157 7.70 -0.85 -8.07
N TYR A 158 8.64 -0.20 -8.75
CA TYR A 158 8.42 0.54 -9.99
C TYR A 158 9.21 -0.05 -11.14
N GLU A 159 8.58 -0.11 -12.31
CA GLU A 159 9.14 -0.65 -13.55
C GLU A 159 10.41 0.10 -14.00
N GLN A 160 10.48 1.40 -13.75
CA GLN A 160 11.61 2.23 -14.13
C GLN A 160 12.34 2.79 -12.91
N ALA A 161 13.58 3.23 -13.13
CA ALA A 161 14.32 4.00 -12.15
C ALA A 161 13.58 5.30 -11.79
N HIS A 162 13.90 5.85 -10.62
CA HIS A 162 13.34 7.09 -10.07
C HIS A 162 11.82 7.08 -9.92
N TYR A 163 11.27 5.93 -9.54
CA TYR A 163 9.85 5.73 -9.18
C TYR A 163 8.88 6.02 -10.32
N ARG A 164 9.20 5.54 -11.53
CA ARG A 164 8.42 5.75 -12.76
C ARG A 164 7.91 4.45 -13.38
N GLY A 165 7.00 4.59 -14.33
CA GLY A 165 6.38 3.46 -15.03
C GLY A 165 5.33 2.75 -14.18
N ARG A 166 5.03 1.49 -14.53
CA ARG A 166 4.07 0.70 -13.75
C ARG A 166 4.55 0.49 -12.33
N VAL A 167 3.60 0.51 -11.40
CA VAL A 167 3.84 0.31 -9.97
C VAL A 167 3.18 -0.98 -9.50
N MET A 168 3.83 -1.63 -8.55
CA MET A 168 3.34 -2.82 -7.88
C MET A 168 3.44 -2.63 -6.36
N TYR A 169 2.33 -2.87 -5.66
CA TYR A 169 2.29 -2.89 -4.20
C TYR A 169 2.67 -4.28 -3.68
N VAL A 170 3.65 -4.32 -2.78
CA VAL A 170 4.01 -5.52 -2.02
C VAL A 170 3.92 -5.24 -0.51
N ARG A 171 3.24 -6.15 0.19
CA ARG A 171 3.04 -6.16 1.64
C ARG A 171 3.88 -7.29 2.25
N PRO A 172 3.98 -7.41 3.59
CA PRO A 172 4.72 -8.52 4.19
C PRO A 172 4.29 -9.89 3.64
N GLY A 173 5.25 -10.70 3.22
CA GLY A 173 5.03 -11.97 2.54
C GLY A 173 6.05 -12.32 1.46
N GLU A 174 5.86 -13.50 0.88
CA GLU A 174 6.72 -14.09 -0.15
C GLU A 174 6.10 -13.95 -1.55
N TYR A 175 6.87 -13.40 -2.49
CA TYR A 175 6.46 -13.20 -3.89
C TYR A 175 7.42 -13.91 -4.83
N ARG A 176 7.10 -15.16 -5.16
CA ARG A 176 7.96 -16.05 -5.97
C ARG A 176 8.03 -15.65 -7.45
N SER A 177 7.00 -15.01 -7.96
CA SER A 177 6.95 -14.42 -9.30
C SER A 177 5.98 -13.25 -9.29
N PHE A 178 6.22 -12.26 -10.14
CA PHE A 178 5.31 -11.13 -10.33
C PHE A 178 4.25 -11.37 -11.42
N ARG A 179 4.39 -12.46 -12.19
CA ARG A 179 3.50 -12.77 -13.34
C ARG A 179 2.04 -12.92 -12.93
N ASP A 180 1.79 -13.64 -11.84
CA ASP A 180 0.44 -13.96 -11.36
C ASP A 180 -0.34 -12.73 -10.91
N MET A 181 0.36 -11.62 -10.61
CA MET A 181 -0.24 -10.34 -10.23
C MET A 181 -0.47 -9.41 -11.44
N GLY A 182 -0.33 -9.94 -12.66
CA GLY A 182 -0.49 -9.17 -13.90
C GLY A 182 0.75 -8.37 -14.30
N MET A 183 1.90 -8.59 -13.66
CA MET A 183 3.17 -7.91 -13.96
C MET A 183 4.08 -8.77 -14.84
N SER A 184 3.49 -9.56 -15.75
CA SER A 184 4.25 -10.41 -16.66
C SER A 184 5.18 -9.57 -17.55
N GLY A 185 6.46 -9.95 -17.60
CA GLY A 185 7.49 -9.23 -18.33
C GLY A 185 7.92 -7.89 -17.74
N THR A 186 7.31 -7.44 -16.64
CA THR A 186 7.74 -6.24 -15.92
C THR A 186 9.04 -6.52 -15.18
N ARG A 187 10.03 -5.64 -15.34
CA ARG A 187 11.29 -5.66 -14.61
C ARG A 187 11.27 -4.47 -13.67
N PHE A 188 11.45 -4.70 -12.37
CA PHE A 188 11.40 -3.63 -11.38
C PHE A 188 12.79 -3.05 -11.12
N MET A 189 12.90 -1.72 -11.20
CA MET A 189 14.16 -0.99 -11.21
C MET A 189 14.28 0.01 -10.06
N SER A 190 13.18 0.37 -9.40
CA SER A 190 13.22 1.18 -8.18
C SER A 190 12.17 0.73 -7.17
N MET A 191 12.44 0.95 -5.89
CA MET A 191 11.62 0.49 -4.77
C MET A 191 11.51 1.60 -3.73
N ARG A 192 10.30 1.85 -3.24
CA ARG A 192 10.03 2.92 -2.28
C ARG A 192 9.23 2.40 -1.10
N ARG A 193 9.61 2.81 0.10
CA ARG A 193 8.82 2.56 1.31
C ARG A 193 7.56 3.41 1.30
N ILE A 194 6.46 2.83 1.74
CA ILE A 194 5.22 3.58 1.99
C ILE A 194 5.30 4.11 3.42
N MET A 195 5.92 5.28 3.56
CA MET A 195 6.01 5.99 4.83
C MET A 195 4.75 6.83 5.08
N ASP A 196 4.49 7.10 6.36
CA ASP A 196 3.33 7.74 7.01
C ASP A 196 2.78 9.04 6.38
N SER A 197 3.48 9.58 5.39
CA SER A 197 3.20 10.80 4.61
C SER A 197 1.95 10.78 3.70
N CYS A 198 0.90 10.05 4.05
CA CYS A 198 -0.41 10.21 3.39
C CYS A 198 -1.34 11.16 4.18
N ASN A 199 -0.75 12.05 4.98
CA ASN A 199 -1.43 13.14 5.67
C ASN A 199 -1.35 14.44 4.88
#